data_AF-A0A8C6P5W9-F1
#
_entry.id   AF-A0A8C6P5W9-F1
#
_cell.length_a   1.000
_cell.length_b   1.000
_cell.length_c   1.000
_cell.angle_alpha   90.00
_cell.angle_beta   90.00
_cell.angle_gamma   90.00
#
_symmetry.space_group_name_H-M   'P 1'
#
loop_
_entity.id
_entity.type
_entity.pdbx_description
1 polymer ?
#
loop_
_entity_poly.entity_id
_entity_poly.type
_entity_poly.pdbx_seq_one_letter_code
_entity_poly.pdbx_strand_id
1 'polypeptide(L)'
;LKKMGPNDEIPEDKNCQLPRMDGFPDCMGKLKWMNSMWKSDPCYSSYGVNGSLCSFIVYLSEIESWCPLLSGRVARPVESYKAEVKDNFEGLHRSLVNKTQFSWIQQRIKSMEEIWVEAGRSLSQKYNLTERRAKQILVHPGVITNEADLKIAENAFSGGPLGELVQWSDLISTLHILGHNLHLSASEGSLKDTSDKLFTLIAQTTFFHEFTVLKTSWTDYRCIIRVLDSFGTEPDFNHAVWASNHDLKCPFGGLSLIPMQFYTMFPHTPDNTFLGFVVQHQLSSEEHEQLESTKRQNQALVYGKRATFWQGKEAYLDIIHKYLDIHGTVDDSALIPDYVKNHGIVKGTEVQRLLRQSKLFVGLSFPYEGPAPLEALANGCAFLNPRLEPPQSSLNSKFFKGKPNTREVTSQHPYAEAIGEPYVWMVDMNNQTDVERAITSILNHNIEPYLPYEFTCEGMLQRVNVLIEKQDFCSAAPSWPPLSALRVLKAEAGVSCKKVCQRAGLVCEPAFFPHLNNDKNLASYNVDCQTSEFSDKYIVLPAYNSSSKQCLFQQDPLLFSCVRSDQSLVRICPCRDYIKDQIALCKECI
;
A
#
# COMPACT_ATOMS: atom_id res chain seq x y z
N LEU A 1 20.90 -44.72 9.23
CA LEU A 1 21.72 -43.49 9.15
C LEU A 1 21.51 -42.71 10.45
N LYS A 2 22.59 -42.40 11.18
CA LYS A 2 22.54 -41.68 12.48
C LYS A 2 21.87 -40.31 12.29
N LYS A 3 20.92 -39.96 13.17
CA LYS A 3 20.40 -38.59 13.29
C LYS A 3 21.48 -37.72 13.94
N MET A 4 21.88 -36.64 13.26
CA MET A 4 22.77 -35.60 13.80
C MET A 4 21.99 -34.67 14.74
N GLY A 5 22.65 -34.21 15.80
CA GLY A 5 22.10 -33.32 16.82
C GLY A 5 22.24 -31.82 16.46
N PRO A 6 21.58 -30.92 17.21
CA PRO A 6 21.51 -29.49 16.92
C PRO A 6 22.87 -28.75 16.95
N ASN A 7 23.89 -29.32 17.59
CA ASN A 7 25.25 -28.78 17.71
C ASN A 7 26.29 -29.48 16.81
N ASP A 8 25.88 -30.33 15.89
CA ASP A 8 26.83 -31.00 14.99
C ASP A 8 27.29 -30.03 13.89
N GLU A 9 28.59 -29.74 13.87
CA GLU A 9 29.24 -29.00 12.78
C GLU A 9 29.14 -29.81 11.48
N ILE A 10 28.70 -29.15 10.40
CA ILE A 10 28.72 -29.75 9.06
C ILE A 10 30.21 -29.91 8.70
N PRO A 11 30.70 -31.12 8.38
CA PRO A 11 32.10 -31.29 7.98
C PRO A 11 32.37 -30.40 6.78
N GLU A 12 33.32 -29.47 6.91
CA GLU A 12 33.84 -28.75 5.77
C GLU A 12 34.36 -29.78 4.76
N ASP A 13 33.72 -29.85 3.61
CA ASP A 13 34.27 -30.59 2.48
C ASP A 13 35.58 -29.89 2.11
N LYS A 14 36.69 -30.62 1.98
CA LYS A 14 38.05 -30.07 1.80
C LYS A 14 38.19 -29.11 0.61
N ASN A 15 37.18 -29.04 -0.27
CA ASN A 15 37.14 -28.25 -1.49
C ASN A 15 36.08 -27.13 -1.52
N CYS A 16 35.36 -26.83 -0.42
CA CYS A 16 34.35 -25.77 -0.43
C CYS A 16 34.25 -25.01 0.90
N GLN A 17 34.82 -23.81 0.95
CA GLN A 17 34.67 -22.92 2.11
C GLN A 17 33.31 -22.23 2.10
N LEU A 18 32.69 -22.12 3.29
CA LEU A 18 31.44 -21.40 3.45
C LEU A 18 31.66 -19.89 3.20
N PRO A 19 30.83 -19.24 2.37
CA PRO A 19 30.90 -17.80 2.19
C PRO A 19 30.47 -17.05 3.47
N ARG A 20 30.81 -15.77 3.57
CA ARG A 20 30.25 -14.91 4.63
C ARG A 20 28.74 -14.83 4.47
N MET A 21 28.01 -15.22 5.50
CA MET A 21 26.55 -15.34 5.49
C MET A 21 25.81 -14.04 5.84
N ASP A 22 26.50 -12.90 5.78
CA ASP A 22 25.93 -11.59 6.09
C ASP A 22 24.74 -11.32 5.14
N GLY A 23 23.56 -11.08 5.71
CA GLY A 23 22.32 -10.85 4.95
C GLY A 23 21.51 -12.10 4.59
N PHE A 24 21.99 -13.32 4.91
CA PHE A 24 21.31 -14.59 4.57
C PHE A 24 21.04 -15.44 5.83
N PRO A 25 20.11 -15.02 6.71
CA PRO A 25 19.89 -15.65 8.02
C PRO A 25 19.45 -17.12 7.92
N ASP A 26 18.73 -17.49 6.85
CA ASP A 26 18.18 -18.84 6.66
C ASP A 26 19.12 -19.80 5.91
N CYS A 27 20.23 -19.32 5.37
CA CYS A 27 21.15 -20.13 4.56
C CYS A 27 21.61 -21.38 5.31
N MET A 28 22.03 -21.23 6.57
CA MET A 28 22.54 -22.34 7.37
C MET A 28 21.47 -23.39 7.66
N GLY A 29 20.23 -22.96 7.93
CA GLY A 29 19.10 -23.87 8.11
C GLY A 29 18.82 -24.69 6.84
N LYS A 30 18.87 -24.04 5.68
CA LYS A 30 18.63 -24.68 4.38
C LYS A 30 19.77 -25.59 3.93
N LEU A 31 21.02 -25.25 4.24
CA LEU A 31 22.16 -26.15 4.02
C LEU A 31 22.00 -27.43 4.85
N LYS A 32 21.60 -27.31 6.12
CA LYS A 32 21.30 -28.47 6.98
C LYS A 32 20.15 -29.31 6.41
N TRP A 33 19.10 -28.67 5.89
CA TRP A 33 17.99 -29.36 5.26
C TRP A 33 18.41 -30.10 3.99
N MET A 34 19.12 -29.42 3.06
CA MET A 34 19.63 -30.01 1.82
C MET A 34 20.49 -31.24 2.09
N ASN A 35 21.37 -31.19 3.10
CA ASN A 35 22.21 -32.33 3.47
C ASN A 35 21.41 -33.62 3.78
N SER A 36 20.19 -33.48 4.28
CA SER A 36 19.32 -34.61 4.62
C SER A 36 18.30 -34.94 3.52
N MET A 37 17.84 -33.94 2.78
CA MET A 37 16.62 -34.02 1.97
C MET A 37 16.84 -33.83 0.47
N TRP A 38 18.03 -33.52 -0.02
CA TRP A 38 18.26 -33.24 -1.45
C TRP A 38 17.89 -34.40 -2.41
N LYS A 39 17.70 -35.62 -1.92
CA LYS A 39 17.22 -36.77 -2.72
C LYS A 39 15.70 -36.93 -2.73
N SER A 40 14.97 -36.08 -2.00
CA SER A 40 13.50 -36.17 -1.89
C SER A 40 12.80 -35.78 -3.18
N ASP A 41 13.45 -34.95 -4.01
CA ASP A 41 12.92 -34.49 -5.30
C ASP A 41 13.99 -34.66 -6.39
N PRO A 42 13.68 -35.31 -7.53
CA PRO A 42 14.58 -35.39 -8.67
C PRO A 42 15.06 -34.02 -9.19
N CYS A 43 14.30 -32.94 -8.96
CA CYS A 43 14.63 -31.60 -9.43
C CYS A 43 16.01 -31.14 -8.95
N TYR A 44 16.41 -31.44 -7.71
CA TYR A 44 17.71 -31.06 -7.16
C TYR A 44 18.85 -31.63 -8.01
N SER A 45 18.75 -32.91 -8.38
CA SER A 45 19.74 -33.56 -9.23
C SER A 45 19.77 -32.96 -10.65
N SER A 46 18.62 -32.54 -11.17
CA SER A 46 18.52 -31.85 -12.48
C SER A 46 19.19 -30.47 -12.48
N TYR A 47 19.23 -29.79 -11.32
CA TYR A 47 19.98 -28.55 -11.12
C TYR A 47 21.46 -28.77 -10.74
N GLY A 48 21.95 -30.02 -10.81
CA GLY A 48 23.35 -30.36 -10.56
C GLY A 48 23.71 -30.58 -9.09
N VAL A 49 22.71 -30.72 -8.20
CA VAL A 49 22.95 -31.12 -6.81
C VAL A 49 23.41 -32.59 -6.79
N ASN A 50 24.59 -32.83 -6.23
CA ASN A 50 25.23 -34.15 -6.23
C ASN A 50 25.51 -34.70 -4.83
N GLY A 51 25.06 -34.00 -3.79
CA GLY A 51 25.27 -34.38 -2.40
C GLY A 51 26.49 -33.74 -1.73
N SER A 52 27.33 -33.00 -2.48
CA SER A 52 28.42 -32.22 -1.90
C SER A 52 27.94 -30.89 -1.34
N LEU A 53 28.64 -30.38 -0.32
CA LEU A 53 28.35 -29.06 0.29
C LEU A 53 28.35 -27.94 -0.77
N CYS A 54 29.32 -27.97 -1.68
CA CYS A 54 29.42 -26.98 -2.75
C CYS A 54 28.22 -27.03 -3.70
N SER A 55 27.72 -28.21 -4.04
CA SER A 55 26.52 -28.33 -4.87
C SER A 55 25.26 -27.79 -4.17
N PHE A 56 25.18 -27.93 -2.84
CA PHE A 56 24.09 -27.32 -2.05
C PHE A 56 24.19 -25.81 -2.02
N ILE A 57 25.38 -25.24 -1.77
CA ILE A 57 25.58 -23.80 -1.76
C ILE A 57 25.28 -23.21 -3.14
N VAL A 58 25.76 -23.83 -4.22
CA VAL A 58 25.48 -23.39 -5.60
C VAL A 58 23.98 -23.41 -5.88
N TYR A 59 23.27 -24.48 -5.53
CA TYR A 59 21.83 -24.55 -5.71
C TYR A 59 21.09 -23.49 -4.88
N LEU A 60 21.42 -23.40 -3.59
CA LEU A 60 20.78 -22.44 -2.68
C LEU A 60 21.18 -21.00 -2.98
N SER A 61 22.26 -20.72 -3.69
CA SER A 61 22.67 -19.34 -4.04
C SER A 61 22.25 -18.93 -5.44
N GLU A 62 22.40 -19.80 -6.44
CA GLU A 62 22.15 -19.48 -7.85
C GLU A 62 20.72 -19.81 -8.30
N ILE A 63 20.05 -20.76 -7.65
CA ILE A 63 18.69 -21.19 -8.03
C ILE A 63 17.66 -20.64 -7.03
N GLU A 64 17.84 -20.90 -5.73
CA GLU A 64 16.84 -20.48 -4.73
C GLU A 64 17.21 -19.18 -3.97
N SER A 65 18.42 -18.66 -4.17
CA SER A 65 18.90 -17.40 -3.57
C SER A 65 18.83 -17.31 -2.03
N TRP A 66 18.80 -18.44 -1.32
CA TRP A 66 18.88 -18.56 0.15
C TRP A 66 20.29 -18.42 0.72
N CYS A 67 21.33 -18.52 -0.11
CA CYS A 67 22.72 -18.46 0.32
C CYS A 67 23.52 -17.44 -0.53
N PRO A 68 24.63 -16.89 0.00
CA PRO A 68 25.53 -16.07 -0.79
C PRO A 68 26.17 -16.86 -1.93
N LEU A 69 26.46 -16.17 -3.05
CA LEU A 69 27.22 -16.73 -4.16
C LEU A 69 28.65 -17.08 -3.73
N LEU A 70 29.16 -18.21 -4.22
CA LEU A 70 30.58 -18.55 -4.06
C LEU A 70 31.48 -17.60 -4.85
N SER A 71 32.65 -17.28 -4.30
CA SER A 71 33.62 -16.39 -4.93
C SER A 71 33.99 -16.86 -6.34
N GLY A 72 33.83 -15.98 -7.34
CA GLY A 72 34.14 -16.25 -8.75
C GLY A 72 33.01 -16.85 -9.58
N ARG A 73 31.84 -17.14 -8.98
CA ARG A 73 30.64 -17.58 -9.72
C ARG A 73 29.71 -16.40 -10.03
N VAL A 74 29.11 -16.43 -11.22
CA VAL A 74 28.12 -15.46 -11.69
C VAL A 74 26.83 -16.22 -11.98
N ALA A 75 25.72 -15.80 -11.38
CA ALA A 75 24.41 -16.41 -11.64
C ALA A 75 24.11 -16.37 -13.16
N ARG A 76 23.65 -17.48 -13.72
CA ARG A 76 23.32 -17.55 -15.16
C ARG A 76 22.23 -16.53 -15.50
N PRO A 77 22.43 -15.66 -16.51
CA PRO A 77 21.39 -14.74 -16.92
C PRO A 77 20.28 -15.52 -17.63
N VAL A 78 19.08 -15.51 -17.06
CA VAL A 78 17.85 -15.89 -17.77
C VAL A 78 17.65 -14.86 -18.89
N GLU A 79 17.39 -15.31 -20.12
CA GLU A 79 17.02 -14.41 -21.23
C GLU A 79 15.86 -13.53 -20.78
N SER A 80 16.13 -12.23 -20.62
CA SER A 80 15.17 -11.27 -20.13
C SER A 80 15.18 -10.07 -21.04
N TYR A 81 13.99 -9.71 -21.53
CA TYR A 81 13.77 -8.45 -22.23
C TYR A 81 14.03 -7.28 -21.26
N LYS A 82 14.61 -6.19 -21.75
CA LYS A 82 14.77 -4.95 -20.97
C LYS A 82 13.44 -4.22 -20.90
N ALA A 83 13.15 -3.62 -19.75
CA ALA A 83 12.01 -2.73 -19.59
C ALA A 83 12.39 -1.32 -20.07
N GLU A 84 11.71 -0.83 -21.08
CA GLU A 84 11.90 0.53 -21.62
C GLU A 84 10.69 1.38 -21.32
N VAL A 85 10.93 2.63 -20.92
CA VAL A 85 9.85 3.59 -20.66
C VAL A 85 9.07 3.82 -21.95
N LYS A 86 7.75 3.58 -21.90
CA LYS A 86 6.87 3.73 -23.06
C LYS A 86 6.51 5.19 -23.28
N ASP A 87 6.38 5.56 -24.55
CA ASP A 87 6.03 6.90 -25.01
C ASP A 87 4.59 7.02 -25.55
N ASN A 88 3.83 5.92 -25.52
CA ASN A 88 2.45 5.85 -25.98
C ASN A 88 1.69 4.69 -25.32
N PHE A 89 0.36 4.66 -25.47
CA PHE A 89 -0.54 3.63 -24.92
C PHE A 89 -1.10 2.62 -25.94
N GLU A 90 -0.64 2.63 -27.20
CA GLU A 90 -1.24 1.82 -28.27
C GLU A 90 -1.26 0.32 -27.98
N GLY A 91 -0.18 -0.20 -27.37
CA GLY A 91 -0.10 -1.61 -26.97
C GLY A 91 -1.10 -1.98 -25.88
N LEU A 92 -1.27 -1.11 -24.88
CA LEU A 92 -2.23 -1.30 -23.80
C LEU A 92 -3.66 -1.21 -24.31
N HIS A 93 -3.99 -0.23 -25.17
CA HIS A 93 -5.32 -0.14 -25.78
C HIS A 93 -5.71 -1.39 -26.54
N ARG A 94 -4.79 -1.95 -27.33
CA ARG A 94 -5.01 -3.22 -28.04
C ARG A 94 -5.37 -4.36 -27.09
N SER A 95 -4.73 -4.43 -25.92
CA SER A 95 -5.04 -5.45 -24.90
C SER A 95 -6.39 -5.25 -24.17
N LEU A 96 -6.92 -4.03 -24.21
CA LEU A 96 -8.20 -3.65 -23.61
C LEU A 96 -9.39 -3.76 -24.58
N VAL A 97 -9.14 -3.93 -25.88
CA VAL A 97 -10.20 -4.12 -26.89
C VAL A 97 -11.10 -5.30 -26.49
N ASN A 98 -12.41 -5.10 -26.60
CA ASN A 98 -13.46 -6.08 -26.28
C ASN A 98 -13.56 -6.50 -24.79
N LYS A 99 -12.87 -5.83 -23.87
CA LYS A 99 -13.02 -6.05 -22.41
C LYS A 99 -13.96 -5.02 -21.81
N THR A 100 -15.27 -5.23 -21.94
CA THR A 100 -16.31 -4.27 -21.50
C THR A 100 -16.23 -3.96 -20.01
N GLN A 101 -15.78 -4.90 -19.17
CA GLN A 101 -15.56 -4.70 -17.73
C GLN A 101 -14.55 -3.58 -17.43
N PHE A 102 -13.60 -3.35 -18.35
CA PHE A 102 -12.57 -2.31 -18.21
C PHE A 102 -12.99 -0.96 -18.78
N SER A 103 -14.24 -0.77 -19.24
CA SER A 103 -14.64 0.45 -19.97
C SER A 103 -14.34 1.75 -19.22
N TRP A 104 -14.65 1.80 -17.91
CA TRP A 104 -14.36 2.98 -17.10
C TRP A 104 -12.85 3.19 -16.91
N ILE A 105 -12.11 2.10 -16.64
CA ILE A 105 -10.64 2.12 -16.52
C ILE A 105 -10.02 2.67 -17.82
N GLN A 106 -10.46 2.17 -18.97
CA GLN A 106 -9.97 2.63 -20.27
C GLN A 106 -10.26 4.12 -20.51
N GLN A 107 -11.43 4.62 -20.11
CA GLN A 107 -11.74 6.05 -20.24
C GLN A 107 -10.85 6.92 -19.37
N ARG A 108 -10.56 6.49 -18.13
CA ARG A 108 -9.62 7.20 -17.26
C ARG A 108 -8.20 7.19 -17.81
N ILE A 109 -7.71 6.03 -18.29
CA ILE A 109 -6.39 5.94 -18.91
C ILE A 109 -6.30 6.93 -20.07
N LYS A 110 -7.30 6.93 -20.96
CA LYS A 110 -7.37 7.84 -22.12
C LYS A 110 -7.32 9.31 -21.75
N SER A 111 -7.95 9.72 -20.64
CA SER A 111 -7.98 11.13 -20.25
C SER A 111 -6.66 11.62 -19.63
N MET A 112 -5.67 10.75 -19.41
CA MET A 112 -4.41 11.10 -18.75
C MET A 112 -3.16 10.63 -19.51
N GLU A 113 -3.28 10.13 -20.75
CA GLU A 113 -2.16 9.48 -21.47
C GLU A 113 -0.96 10.40 -21.65
N GLU A 114 -1.19 11.64 -22.10
CA GLU A 114 -0.12 12.61 -22.33
C GLU A 114 0.62 12.92 -21.04
N ILE A 115 -0.12 13.07 -19.93
CA ILE A 115 0.42 13.36 -18.60
C ILE A 115 1.28 12.17 -18.11
N TRP A 116 0.81 10.94 -18.30
CA TRP A 116 1.56 9.74 -17.96
C TRP A 116 2.84 9.58 -18.78
N VAL A 117 2.77 9.84 -20.08
CA VAL A 117 3.93 9.79 -20.99
C VAL A 117 4.96 10.84 -20.62
N GLU A 118 4.54 12.08 -20.36
CA GLU A 118 5.42 13.16 -19.92
C GLU A 118 6.07 12.84 -18.57
N ALA A 119 5.30 12.35 -17.60
CA ALA A 119 5.83 11.91 -16.31
C ALA A 119 6.85 10.77 -16.45
N GLY A 120 6.60 9.81 -17.36
CA GLY A 120 7.55 8.74 -17.70
C GLY A 120 8.87 9.28 -18.25
N ARG A 121 8.80 10.21 -19.20
CA ARG A 121 9.97 10.90 -19.77
C ARG A 121 10.73 11.67 -18.69
N SER A 122 10.04 12.47 -17.89
CA SER A 122 10.63 13.24 -16.80
C SER A 122 11.32 12.34 -15.76
N LEU A 123 10.67 11.25 -15.34
CA LEU A 123 11.29 10.28 -14.43
C LEU A 123 12.56 9.65 -15.03
N SER A 124 12.54 9.29 -16.32
CA SER A 124 13.69 8.71 -17.01
C SER A 124 14.88 9.67 -17.17
N GLN A 125 14.63 10.98 -17.14
CA GLN A 125 15.67 12.01 -17.12
C GLN A 125 16.29 12.17 -15.72
N LYS A 126 15.50 11.96 -14.66
CA LYS A 126 15.93 12.10 -13.25
C LYS A 126 16.63 10.86 -12.71
N TYR A 127 16.26 9.67 -13.16
CA TYR A 127 16.72 8.38 -12.62
C TYR A 127 17.16 7.42 -13.73
N ASN A 128 18.14 6.56 -13.42
CA ASN A 128 18.56 5.52 -14.36
C ASN A 128 17.54 4.39 -14.42
N LEU A 129 16.75 4.36 -15.49
CA LEU A 129 15.72 3.34 -15.74
C LEU A 129 16.11 2.30 -16.81
N THR A 130 17.38 2.24 -17.22
CA THR A 130 17.83 1.49 -18.42
C THR A 130 18.19 0.02 -18.19
N GLU A 131 18.50 -0.37 -16.95
CA GLU A 131 18.97 -1.73 -16.61
C GLU A 131 17.86 -2.65 -16.08
N ARG A 132 16.62 -2.16 -16.06
CA ARG A 132 15.46 -2.87 -15.53
C ARG A 132 15.03 -4.02 -16.44
N ARG A 133 14.48 -5.06 -15.84
CA ARG A 133 13.98 -6.23 -16.56
C ARG A 133 12.46 -6.13 -16.77
N ALA A 134 12.01 -6.40 -17.98
CA ALA A 134 10.58 -6.44 -18.28
C ALA A 134 9.95 -7.69 -17.64
N LYS A 135 9.15 -7.48 -16.59
CA LYS A 135 8.37 -8.55 -15.93
C LYS A 135 7.11 -8.87 -16.72
N GLN A 136 6.66 -10.13 -16.59
CA GLN A 136 5.31 -10.56 -17.00
C GLN A 136 4.39 -10.42 -15.79
N ILE A 137 3.42 -9.51 -15.88
CA ILE A 137 2.57 -9.13 -14.75
C ILE A 137 1.11 -9.42 -15.10
N LEU A 138 0.50 -10.33 -14.34
CA LEU A 138 -0.93 -10.55 -14.39
C LEU A 138 -1.62 -9.54 -13.47
N VAL A 139 -2.59 -8.82 -14.03
CA VAL A 139 -3.43 -7.86 -13.33
C VAL A 139 -4.85 -8.40 -13.36
N HIS A 140 -5.40 -8.69 -12.19
CA HIS A 140 -6.73 -9.25 -12.01
C HIS A 140 -7.56 -8.39 -11.05
N PRO A 141 -8.27 -7.37 -11.54
CA PRO A 141 -9.16 -6.56 -10.72
C PRO A 141 -10.43 -7.34 -10.36
N GLY A 142 -10.45 -8.01 -9.20
CA GLY A 142 -11.63 -8.78 -8.76
C GLY A 142 -12.93 -7.96 -8.70
N VAL A 143 -12.85 -6.65 -8.46
CA VAL A 143 -14.03 -5.75 -8.41
C VAL A 143 -14.79 -5.58 -9.73
N ILE A 144 -14.19 -5.92 -10.86
CA ILE A 144 -14.84 -5.81 -12.18
C ILE A 144 -15.26 -7.18 -12.74
N THR A 145 -15.02 -8.28 -12.02
CA THR A 145 -15.45 -9.62 -12.45
C THR A 145 -16.97 -9.71 -12.35
N ASN A 146 -17.57 -10.53 -13.22
CA ASN A 146 -19.02 -10.75 -13.15
C ASN A 146 -19.36 -11.64 -11.94
N GLU A 147 -18.43 -12.54 -11.60
CA GLU A 147 -18.46 -13.48 -10.50
C GLU A 147 -18.52 -12.76 -9.13
N ALA A 148 -17.96 -11.56 -9.05
CA ALA A 148 -18.01 -10.72 -7.85
C ALA A 148 -19.42 -10.19 -7.50
N ASP A 149 -20.33 -10.06 -8.49
CA ASP A 149 -21.68 -9.46 -8.36
C ASP A 149 -21.72 -8.13 -7.57
N LEU A 150 -20.62 -7.37 -7.56
CA LEU A 150 -20.53 -6.07 -6.87
C LEU A 150 -21.14 -4.93 -7.67
N LYS A 151 -21.37 -5.14 -8.98
CA LYS A 151 -21.90 -4.15 -9.93
C LYS A 151 -21.15 -2.82 -9.92
N ILE A 152 -19.86 -2.83 -9.56
CA ILE A 152 -19.02 -1.63 -9.51
C ILE A 152 -18.78 -1.10 -10.93
N ALA A 153 -18.46 -1.98 -11.88
CA ALA A 153 -18.29 -1.59 -13.28
C ALA A 153 -19.57 -1.01 -13.91
N GLU A 154 -20.74 -1.57 -13.57
CA GLU A 154 -22.05 -1.09 -14.04
C GLU A 154 -22.39 0.30 -13.46
N ASN A 155 -22.16 0.49 -12.16
CA ASN A 155 -22.49 1.70 -11.44
C ASN A 155 -21.44 2.82 -11.55
N ALA A 156 -20.31 2.56 -12.22
CA ALA A 156 -19.23 3.52 -12.37
C ALA A 156 -19.67 4.81 -13.08
N PHE A 157 -20.70 4.74 -13.93
CA PHE A 157 -21.23 5.88 -14.68
C PHE A 157 -22.45 6.55 -14.04
N SER A 158 -22.93 6.05 -12.89
CA SER A 158 -24.14 6.51 -12.20
C SER A 158 -23.89 6.96 -10.75
N GLY A 159 -22.64 7.29 -10.41
CA GLY A 159 -22.28 7.79 -9.07
C GLY A 159 -21.96 6.70 -8.04
N GLY A 160 -21.68 5.47 -8.51
CA GLY A 160 -21.15 4.39 -7.67
C GLY A 160 -19.75 4.65 -7.10
N PRO A 161 -19.21 3.72 -6.29
CA PRO A 161 -17.85 3.82 -5.77
C PRO A 161 -16.83 3.70 -6.91
N LEU A 162 -15.88 4.64 -6.96
CA LEU A 162 -14.86 4.73 -8.02
C LEU A 162 -13.43 4.62 -7.52
N GLY A 163 -13.20 4.63 -6.20
CA GLY A 163 -11.85 4.69 -5.62
C GLY A 163 -10.98 3.52 -6.07
N GLU A 164 -11.50 2.30 -6.00
CA GLU A 164 -10.80 1.10 -6.45
C GLU A 164 -10.51 1.14 -7.96
N LEU A 165 -11.46 1.61 -8.78
CA LEU A 165 -11.26 1.73 -10.23
C LEU A 165 -10.19 2.75 -10.59
N VAL A 166 -10.11 3.87 -9.85
CA VAL A 166 -9.04 4.87 -9.97
C VAL A 166 -7.69 4.20 -9.72
N GLN A 167 -7.52 3.54 -8.57
CA GLN A 167 -6.27 2.87 -8.21
C GLN A 167 -5.85 1.80 -9.23
N TRP A 168 -6.81 0.98 -9.73
CA TRP A 168 -6.53 -0.01 -10.77
C TRP A 168 -6.10 0.62 -12.09
N SER A 169 -6.75 1.70 -12.52
CA SER A 169 -6.40 2.43 -13.75
C SER A 169 -4.98 2.98 -13.71
N ASP A 170 -4.62 3.57 -12.57
CA ASP A 170 -3.34 4.26 -12.40
C ASP A 170 -2.20 3.24 -12.25
N LEU A 171 -2.46 2.10 -11.60
CA LEU A 171 -1.51 0.99 -11.55
C LEU A 171 -1.27 0.40 -12.95
N ILE A 172 -2.32 0.13 -13.72
CA ILE A 172 -2.18 -0.38 -15.11
C ILE A 172 -1.37 0.60 -15.96
N SER A 173 -1.68 1.90 -15.85
CA SER A 173 -0.94 2.96 -16.57
C SER A 173 0.53 2.99 -16.18
N THR A 174 0.81 2.95 -14.88
CA THR A 174 2.17 2.94 -14.32
C THR A 174 2.99 1.76 -14.84
N LEU A 175 2.44 0.54 -14.75
CA LEU A 175 3.15 -0.66 -15.19
C LEU A 175 3.43 -0.66 -16.70
N HIS A 176 2.47 -0.17 -17.49
CA HIS A 176 2.63 0.00 -18.93
C HIS A 176 3.73 1.00 -19.26
N ILE A 177 3.68 2.21 -18.68
CA ILE A 177 4.70 3.26 -18.89
C ILE A 177 6.08 2.78 -18.47
N LEU A 178 6.22 2.01 -17.39
CA LEU A 178 7.50 1.45 -16.96
C LEU A 178 8.04 0.34 -17.90
N GLY A 179 7.25 -0.12 -18.88
CA GLY A 179 7.71 -1.06 -19.91
C GLY A 179 7.54 -2.53 -19.54
N HIS A 180 6.62 -2.85 -18.63
CA HIS A 180 6.31 -4.24 -18.28
C HIS A 180 5.27 -4.85 -19.22
N ASN A 181 5.23 -6.18 -19.28
CA ASN A 181 4.29 -6.92 -20.12
C ASN A 181 3.06 -7.29 -19.30
N LEU A 182 1.92 -6.69 -19.63
CA LEU A 182 0.67 -6.82 -18.88
C LEU A 182 -0.23 -7.90 -19.45
N HIS A 183 -0.77 -8.73 -18.55
CA HIS A 183 -1.84 -9.68 -18.86
C HIS A 183 -3.07 -9.29 -18.04
N LEU A 184 -4.12 -8.81 -18.70
CA LEU A 184 -5.31 -8.29 -18.04
C LEU A 184 -6.41 -9.35 -17.99
N SER A 185 -6.77 -9.77 -16.78
CA SER A 185 -7.85 -10.73 -16.52
C SER A 185 -9.07 -10.02 -15.93
N ALA A 186 -10.27 -10.51 -16.30
CA ALA A 186 -11.56 -9.94 -15.90
C ALA A 186 -12.59 -11.02 -15.49
N SER A 187 -12.14 -12.26 -15.30
CA SER A 187 -12.99 -13.42 -15.00
C SER A 187 -12.15 -14.57 -14.45
N GLU A 188 -12.76 -15.52 -13.75
CA GLU A 188 -12.05 -16.71 -13.26
C GLU A 188 -11.46 -17.56 -14.39
N GLY A 189 -12.17 -17.64 -15.53
CA GLY A 189 -11.69 -18.36 -16.71
C GLY A 189 -10.40 -17.76 -17.27
N SER A 190 -10.39 -16.44 -17.48
CA SER A 190 -9.19 -15.74 -17.96
C SER A 190 -8.05 -15.76 -16.95
N LEU A 191 -8.35 -15.84 -15.66
CA LEU A 191 -7.37 -16.00 -14.59
C LEU A 191 -6.66 -17.36 -14.69
N LYS A 192 -7.42 -18.45 -14.88
CA LYS A 192 -6.89 -19.82 -15.08
C LYS A 192 -6.02 -19.92 -16.33
N ASP A 193 -6.50 -19.42 -17.46
CA ASP A 193 -5.79 -19.56 -18.74
C ASP A 193 -4.45 -18.81 -18.78
N THR A 194 -4.29 -17.80 -17.91
CA THR A 194 -3.11 -16.95 -17.86
C THR A 194 -2.11 -17.42 -16.80
N SER A 195 -2.50 -18.28 -15.85
CA SER A 195 -1.66 -18.64 -14.70
C SER A 195 -0.38 -19.40 -15.04
N ASP A 196 -0.40 -20.18 -16.12
CA ASP A 196 0.69 -21.10 -16.49
C ASP A 196 1.94 -20.41 -17.09
N LYS A 197 1.97 -19.07 -17.15
CA LYS A 197 2.99 -18.29 -17.87
C LYS A 197 3.66 -17.17 -17.05
N LEU A 198 3.54 -17.15 -15.72
CA LEU A 198 3.69 -15.90 -14.96
C LEU A 198 4.83 -15.84 -13.92
N PHE A 199 5.28 -14.60 -13.67
CA PHE A 199 6.30 -14.24 -12.68
C PHE A 199 5.81 -13.24 -11.61
N THR A 200 4.69 -12.53 -11.80
CA THR A 200 4.09 -11.62 -10.80
C THR A 200 2.57 -11.55 -10.94
N LEU A 201 1.84 -11.62 -9.81
CA LEU A 201 0.37 -11.57 -9.75
C LEU A 201 -0.09 -10.39 -8.89
N ILE A 202 -0.91 -9.52 -9.46
CA ILE A 202 -1.55 -8.41 -8.75
C ILE A 202 -3.05 -8.62 -8.76
N ALA A 203 -3.67 -8.65 -7.59
CA ALA A 203 -5.10 -8.92 -7.46
C ALA A 203 -5.70 -8.29 -6.19
N GLN A 204 -6.99 -8.48 -5.90
CA GLN A 204 -7.71 -7.79 -4.82
C GLN A 204 -8.08 -8.70 -3.65
N THR A 205 -8.13 -8.17 -2.41
CA THR A 205 -8.47 -8.92 -1.18
C THR A 205 -9.88 -9.50 -1.19
N THR A 206 -10.84 -8.83 -1.84
CA THR A 206 -12.26 -9.18 -1.77
C THR A 206 -12.60 -10.53 -2.39
N PHE A 207 -11.66 -11.16 -3.10
CA PHE A 207 -11.90 -12.41 -3.82
C PHE A 207 -10.76 -13.41 -3.67
N PHE A 208 -10.33 -13.64 -2.43
CA PHE A 208 -9.38 -14.72 -2.17
C PHE A 208 -9.89 -16.10 -2.64
N HIS A 209 -11.21 -16.29 -2.66
CA HIS A 209 -11.85 -17.47 -3.23
C HIS A 209 -11.54 -17.65 -4.73
N GLU A 210 -11.37 -16.57 -5.50
CA GLU A 210 -10.96 -16.63 -6.91
C GLU A 210 -9.48 -17.09 -7.07
N PHE A 211 -8.68 -17.18 -6.00
CA PHE A 211 -7.39 -17.86 -6.08
C PHE A 211 -7.44 -19.34 -5.73
N THR A 212 -8.51 -19.83 -5.09
CA THR A 212 -8.70 -21.28 -4.90
C THR A 212 -8.86 -22.01 -6.23
N VAL A 213 -9.29 -21.26 -7.25
CA VAL A 213 -9.27 -21.59 -8.68
C VAL A 213 -7.87 -21.98 -9.19
N LEU A 214 -6.79 -21.41 -8.63
CA LEU A 214 -5.40 -21.74 -8.97
C LEU A 214 -4.92 -23.08 -8.35
N LYS A 215 -5.78 -23.78 -7.58
CA LYS A 215 -5.55 -25.09 -6.97
C LYS A 215 -4.18 -25.20 -6.26
N THR A 216 -3.53 -26.38 -6.32
CA THR A 216 -2.31 -26.78 -5.61
C THR A 216 -1.10 -25.86 -5.84
N SER A 217 -1.14 -24.97 -6.85
CA SER A 217 -0.06 -24.05 -7.18
C SER A 217 -0.12 -22.73 -6.39
N TRP A 218 -1.16 -22.49 -5.58
CA TRP A 218 -1.31 -21.27 -4.79
C TRP A 218 -0.12 -21.00 -3.86
N THR A 219 0.42 -22.04 -3.22
CA THR A 219 1.58 -21.94 -2.33
C THR A 219 2.84 -21.50 -3.08
N ASP A 220 2.98 -21.91 -4.34
CA ASP A 220 4.16 -21.65 -5.15
C ASP A 220 4.21 -20.19 -5.62
N TYR A 221 3.04 -19.54 -5.73
CA TYR A 221 2.92 -18.14 -6.14
C TYR A 221 2.79 -17.16 -4.97
N ARG A 222 2.73 -17.64 -3.73
CA ARG A 222 2.41 -16.79 -2.56
C ARG A 222 3.29 -15.54 -2.46
N CYS A 223 4.58 -15.65 -2.75
CA CYS A 223 5.54 -14.55 -2.63
C CYS A 223 5.45 -13.49 -3.75
N ILE A 224 4.95 -13.88 -4.94
CA ILE A 224 4.84 -12.97 -6.09
C ILE A 224 3.55 -12.14 -6.09
N ILE A 225 2.67 -12.40 -5.11
CA ILE A 225 1.37 -11.75 -5.02
C ILE A 225 1.50 -10.35 -4.43
N ARG A 226 0.81 -9.38 -5.02
CA ARG A 226 0.53 -8.08 -4.43
C ARG A 226 -0.99 -7.89 -4.39
N VAL A 227 -1.51 -7.54 -3.22
CA VAL A 227 -2.96 -7.50 -2.99
C VAL A 227 -3.42 -6.07 -2.77
N LEU A 228 -4.20 -5.52 -3.70
CA LEU A 228 -4.82 -4.20 -3.48
C LEU A 228 -5.87 -4.32 -2.38
N ASP A 229 -5.68 -3.55 -1.32
CA ASP A 229 -6.47 -3.54 -0.10
C ASP A 229 -6.60 -2.11 0.43
N SER A 230 -7.63 -1.39 -0.03
CA SER A 230 -7.78 0.05 0.22
C SER A 230 -7.58 0.44 1.69
N PHE A 231 -8.13 -0.32 2.63
CA PHE A 231 -8.14 -0.01 4.07
C PHE A 231 -7.05 -0.73 4.87
N GLY A 232 -6.31 -1.65 4.24
CA GLY A 232 -5.22 -2.41 4.83
C GLY A 232 -5.65 -3.57 5.72
N THR A 233 -4.70 -4.47 5.93
CA THR A 233 -4.85 -5.70 6.71
C THR A 233 -3.76 -5.75 7.78
N GLU A 234 -4.14 -5.82 9.05
CA GLU A 234 -3.19 -5.89 10.16
C GLU A 234 -2.73 -7.35 10.43
N PRO A 235 -1.51 -7.57 10.97
CA PRO A 235 -0.92 -8.91 11.06
C PRO A 235 -1.73 -9.97 11.82
N ASP A 236 -2.42 -9.61 12.90
CA ASP A 236 -3.29 -10.51 13.66
C ASP A 236 -4.56 -10.92 12.91
N PHE A 237 -5.09 -10.08 12.03
CA PHE A 237 -6.19 -10.44 11.14
C PHE A 237 -5.72 -11.26 9.95
N ASN A 238 -4.50 -11.01 9.46
CA ASN A 238 -3.88 -11.75 8.37
C ASN A 238 -3.56 -13.21 8.76
N HIS A 239 -2.98 -13.41 9.94
CA HIS A 239 -2.52 -14.71 10.38
C HIS A 239 -3.69 -15.65 10.73
N ALA A 240 -3.96 -16.65 9.90
CA ALA A 240 -5.19 -17.46 9.99
C ALA A 240 -5.40 -18.16 11.35
N VAL A 241 -4.36 -18.79 11.89
CA VAL A 241 -4.44 -19.51 13.19
C VAL A 241 -4.62 -18.52 14.35
N TRP A 242 -3.78 -17.49 14.42
CA TRP A 242 -3.92 -16.41 15.40
C TRP A 242 -5.31 -15.78 15.36
N ALA A 243 -5.81 -15.40 14.18
CA ALA A 243 -7.14 -14.81 14.01
C ALA A 243 -8.24 -15.75 14.50
N SER A 244 -8.09 -17.06 14.28
CA SER A 244 -9.03 -18.07 14.80
C SER A 244 -9.01 -18.18 16.32
N ASN A 245 -7.83 -18.07 16.94
CA ASN A 245 -7.67 -18.24 18.38
C ASN A 245 -8.05 -16.99 19.17
N HIS A 246 -8.18 -15.83 18.51
CA HIS A 246 -8.45 -14.53 19.13
C HIS A 246 -9.76 -13.89 18.63
N ASP A 247 -10.66 -14.65 18.02
CA ASP A 247 -11.95 -14.17 17.51
C ASP A 247 -11.85 -13.00 16.50
N LEU A 248 -10.80 -12.98 15.69
CA LEU A 248 -10.55 -11.96 14.66
C LEU A 248 -10.88 -12.44 13.24
N LYS A 249 -11.54 -13.59 13.09
CA LYS A 249 -11.96 -14.09 11.78
C LYS A 249 -12.88 -13.08 11.10
N CYS A 250 -12.55 -12.77 9.85
CA CYS A 250 -13.37 -11.90 9.01
C CYS A 250 -13.27 -12.35 7.55
N PRO A 251 -14.19 -11.91 6.68
CA PRO A 251 -14.22 -12.33 5.27
C PRO A 251 -12.99 -11.92 4.44
N PHE A 252 -12.23 -10.93 4.91
CA PHE A 252 -11.14 -10.32 4.14
C PHE A 252 -9.74 -10.64 4.70
N GLY A 253 -9.66 -11.27 5.88
CA GLY A 253 -8.41 -11.63 6.56
C GLY A 253 -8.03 -13.11 6.35
N GLY A 254 -7.08 -13.61 7.15
CA GLY A 254 -6.72 -15.03 7.17
C GLY A 254 -5.88 -15.52 5.98
N LEU A 255 -5.35 -14.62 5.15
CA LEU A 255 -4.57 -15.00 3.97
C LEU A 255 -3.15 -15.46 4.32
N SER A 256 -2.70 -15.10 5.52
CA SER A 256 -1.36 -15.38 6.04
C SER A 256 -0.22 -14.88 5.13
N LEU A 257 -0.44 -13.91 4.26
CA LEU A 257 0.61 -13.35 3.39
C LEU A 257 1.64 -12.57 4.23
N ILE A 258 2.80 -12.24 3.67
CA ILE A 258 3.67 -11.24 4.29
C ILE A 258 2.90 -9.92 4.28
N PRO A 259 2.68 -9.23 5.42
CA PRO A 259 1.78 -8.07 5.48
C PRO A 259 2.13 -6.92 4.50
N MET A 260 3.39 -6.78 4.12
CA MET A 260 3.82 -5.82 3.10
C MET A 260 3.30 -6.14 1.69
N GLN A 261 2.75 -7.34 1.44
CA GLN A 261 2.12 -7.69 0.17
C GLN A 261 0.75 -7.00 -0.02
N PHE A 262 0.12 -6.51 1.05
CA PHE A 262 -1.11 -5.71 0.96
C PHE A 262 -0.78 -4.27 0.57
N TYR A 263 -1.50 -3.74 -0.42
CA TYR A 263 -1.24 -2.48 -1.11
C TYR A 263 -2.39 -1.51 -0.84
N THR A 264 -2.16 -0.46 -0.05
CA THR A 264 -3.22 0.42 0.48
C THR A 264 -3.48 1.65 -0.39
N MET A 265 -4.67 2.25 -0.22
CA MET A 265 -5.08 3.49 -0.89
C MET A 265 -4.35 4.72 -0.34
N PHE A 266 -4.09 4.74 0.97
CA PHE A 266 -3.35 5.79 1.68
C PHE A 266 -2.31 5.16 2.61
N PRO A 267 -1.26 5.89 3.02
CA PRO A 267 -0.19 5.37 3.88
C PRO A 267 -0.59 5.28 5.36
N HIS A 268 -1.76 4.69 5.66
CA HIS A 268 -2.32 4.64 7.01
C HIS A 268 -1.96 3.38 7.80
N THR A 269 -1.45 2.33 7.16
CA THR A 269 -1.11 1.04 7.78
C THR A 269 0.33 0.67 7.43
N PRO A 270 1.33 0.99 8.28
CA PRO A 270 2.75 0.76 7.97
C PRO A 270 3.16 -0.72 7.95
N ASP A 271 2.30 -1.63 8.43
CA ASP A 271 2.48 -3.08 8.20
C ASP A 271 2.28 -3.47 6.72
N ASN A 272 1.60 -2.61 5.95
CA ASN A 272 1.30 -2.80 4.54
C ASN A 272 2.11 -1.83 3.66
N THR A 273 2.12 -2.07 2.35
CA THR A 273 2.75 -1.18 1.38
C THR A 273 1.76 -0.11 0.92
N PHE A 274 2.18 1.15 0.92
CA PHE A 274 1.39 2.22 0.31
C PHE A 274 1.50 2.15 -1.22
N LEU A 275 0.40 1.88 -1.92
CA LEU A 275 0.33 1.95 -3.38
C LEU A 275 -0.16 3.33 -3.84
N GLY A 276 -1.25 3.83 -3.26
CA GLY A 276 -1.84 5.10 -3.67
C GLY A 276 -2.54 5.06 -5.02
N PHE A 277 -2.65 6.24 -5.62
CA PHE A 277 -3.26 6.52 -6.92
C PHE A 277 -2.77 7.89 -7.39
N VAL A 278 -3.25 8.34 -8.56
CA VAL A 278 -2.98 9.69 -9.07
C VAL A 278 -4.21 10.58 -8.95
N VAL A 279 -4.00 11.78 -8.43
CA VAL A 279 -5.01 12.84 -8.41
C VAL A 279 -5.00 13.55 -9.78
N GLN A 280 -6.07 13.34 -10.54
CA GLN A 280 -6.25 14.01 -11.82
C GLN A 280 -6.62 15.48 -11.55
N HIS A 281 -5.66 16.37 -11.80
CA HIS A 281 -5.81 17.83 -11.67
C HIS A 281 -5.16 18.58 -12.84
N GLN A 282 -4.12 17.97 -13.43
CA GLN A 282 -3.53 18.38 -14.69
C GLN A 282 -4.47 18.01 -15.83
N LEU A 283 -4.66 18.95 -16.74
CA LEU A 283 -5.46 18.83 -17.94
C LEU A 283 -4.56 19.16 -19.13
N SER A 284 -5.01 18.88 -20.34
CA SER A 284 -4.26 19.21 -21.56
C SER A 284 -3.89 20.71 -21.59
N SER A 285 -2.86 21.09 -22.35
CA SER A 285 -2.40 22.49 -22.41
C SER A 285 -3.54 23.46 -22.76
N GLU A 286 -4.45 23.06 -23.66
CA GLU A 286 -5.63 23.85 -24.05
C GLU A 286 -6.66 23.98 -22.92
N GLU A 287 -6.93 22.90 -22.18
CA GLU A 287 -7.85 22.93 -21.04
C GLU A 287 -7.26 23.71 -19.85
N HIS A 288 -5.94 23.64 -19.69
CA HIS A 288 -5.21 24.42 -18.69
C HIS A 288 -5.40 25.92 -18.95
N GLU A 289 -5.18 26.39 -20.19
CA GLU A 289 -5.40 27.80 -20.56
C GLU A 289 -6.86 28.25 -20.33
N GLN A 290 -7.83 27.40 -20.68
CA GLN A 290 -9.25 27.70 -20.41
C GLN A 290 -9.54 27.80 -18.90
N LEU A 291 -8.89 26.98 -18.08
CA LEU A 291 -9.11 26.95 -16.64
C LEU A 291 -8.29 27.98 -15.86
N GLU A 292 -7.17 28.46 -16.39
CA GLU A 292 -6.45 29.62 -15.84
C GLU A 292 -7.32 30.89 -15.92
N SER A 293 -8.21 30.98 -16.91
CA SER A 293 -9.19 32.07 -17.00
C SER A 293 -10.33 31.97 -15.97
N THR A 294 -10.48 30.81 -15.30
CA THR A 294 -11.58 30.56 -14.36
C THR A 294 -11.33 31.27 -13.04
N LYS A 295 -12.09 32.35 -12.80
CA LYS A 295 -12.01 33.10 -11.54
C LYS A 295 -12.66 32.34 -10.39
N ARG A 296 -11.91 32.20 -9.29
CA ARG A 296 -12.41 31.67 -8.01
C ARG A 296 -13.55 32.56 -7.48
N GLN A 297 -14.66 31.93 -7.11
CA GLN A 297 -15.88 32.56 -6.61
C GLN A 297 -16.00 32.37 -5.10
N ASN A 298 -16.86 33.15 -4.44
CA ASN A 298 -17.22 32.94 -3.03
C ASN A 298 -18.24 31.80 -2.89
N GLN A 299 -17.83 30.59 -3.31
CA GLN A 299 -18.65 29.39 -3.21
C GLN A 299 -17.92 28.26 -2.47
N ALA A 300 -18.70 27.39 -1.84
CA ALA A 300 -18.29 26.14 -1.22
C ALA A 300 -18.90 24.95 -1.98
N LEU A 301 -18.11 23.92 -2.27
CA LEU A 301 -18.58 22.69 -2.88
C LEU A 301 -18.64 21.58 -1.84
N VAL A 302 -19.80 20.94 -1.70
CA VAL A 302 -20.01 19.91 -0.68
C VAL A 302 -19.59 18.53 -1.19
N TYR A 303 -18.83 17.82 -0.35
CA TYR A 303 -18.39 16.45 -0.60
C TYR A 303 -19.47 15.44 -0.19
N GLY A 304 -20.39 15.15 -1.11
CA GLY A 304 -21.34 14.06 -0.91
C GLY A 304 -22.29 13.85 -2.10
N LYS A 305 -22.09 12.79 -2.87
CA LYS A 305 -22.88 12.53 -4.10
C LYS A 305 -24.24 11.86 -3.85
N ARG A 306 -24.54 11.47 -2.61
CA ARG A 306 -25.76 10.74 -2.24
C ARG A 306 -26.54 11.51 -1.19
N ALA A 307 -27.86 11.61 -1.35
CA ALA A 307 -28.77 12.28 -0.42
C ALA A 307 -28.56 11.86 1.04
N THR A 308 -28.32 10.56 1.27
CA THR A 308 -28.09 9.99 2.60
C THR A 308 -26.90 10.60 3.34
N PHE A 309 -25.91 11.18 2.64
CA PHE A 309 -24.74 11.80 3.29
C PHE A 309 -25.06 13.18 3.85
N TRP A 310 -26.12 13.82 3.34
CA TRP A 310 -26.56 15.15 3.73
C TRP A 310 -27.54 15.15 4.91
N GLN A 311 -28.12 13.99 5.24
CA GLN A 311 -29.10 13.86 6.32
C GLN A 311 -28.53 14.33 7.67
N GLY A 312 -29.21 15.28 8.30
CA GLY A 312 -28.84 15.80 9.62
C GLY A 312 -27.62 16.73 9.59
N LYS A 313 -27.28 17.31 8.43
CA LYS A 313 -26.14 18.23 8.25
C LYS A 313 -26.57 19.69 8.04
N GLU A 314 -27.87 19.98 8.13
CA GLU A 314 -28.47 21.29 7.85
C GLU A 314 -27.85 22.38 8.72
N ALA A 315 -27.79 22.19 10.04
CA ALA A 315 -27.23 23.19 10.95
C ALA A 315 -25.75 23.53 10.66
N TYR A 316 -24.97 22.54 10.22
CA TYR A 316 -23.57 22.74 9.82
C TYR A 316 -23.46 23.51 8.50
N LEU A 317 -24.29 23.16 7.51
CA LEU A 317 -24.34 23.84 6.22
C LEU A 317 -24.89 25.27 6.34
N ASP A 318 -25.86 25.51 7.21
CA ASP A 318 -26.44 26.84 7.47
C ASP A 318 -25.37 27.82 7.97
N ILE A 319 -24.42 27.35 8.78
CA ILE A 319 -23.29 28.16 9.24
C ILE A 319 -22.39 28.55 8.06
N ILE A 320 -22.06 27.60 7.19
CA ILE A 320 -21.25 27.84 6.00
C ILE A 320 -21.96 28.82 5.05
N HIS A 321 -23.28 28.66 4.90
CA HIS A 321 -24.10 29.45 3.98
C HIS A 321 -24.12 30.94 4.32
N LYS A 322 -23.90 31.31 5.59
CA LYS A 322 -23.75 32.72 6.00
C LYS A 322 -22.58 33.43 5.29
N TYR A 323 -21.58 32.68 4.81
CA TYR A 323 -20.34 33.23 4.26
C TYR A 323 -20.12 32.88 2.78
N LEU A 324 -20.68 31.76 2.30
CA LEU A 324 -20.43 31.21 0.97
C LEU A 324 -21.71 30.65 0.35
N ASP A 325 -21.82 30.77 -0.98
CA ASP A 325 -22.83 30.03 -1.74
C ASP A 325 -22.53 28.53 -1.68
N ILE A 326 -23.52 27.69 -1.38
CA ILE A 326 -23.33 26.24 -1.22
C ILE A 326 -23.71 25.52 -2.52
N HIS A 327 -22.76 24.75 -3.04
CA HIS A 327 -22.91 23.96 -4.26
C HIS A 327 -22.87 22.47 -3.92
N GLY A 328 -23.65 21.67 -4.65
CA GLY A 328 -23.72 20.22 -4.50
C GLY A 328 -23.64 19.50 -5.85
N THR A 329 -23.24 18.22 -5.81
CA THR A 329 -23.22 17.33 -6.98
C THR A 329 -23.94 16.04 -6.62
N VAL A 330 -25.21 16.18 -6.24
CA VAL A 330 -26.06 15.10 -5.72
C VAL A 330 -27.05 14.70 -6.79
N ASP A 331 -27.51 13.44 -6.75
CA ASP A 331 -28.67 13.01 -7.54
C ASP A 331 -29.87 13.96 -7.33
N ASP A 332 -30.58 14.30 -8.40
CA ASP A 332 -31.66 15.30 -8.44
C ASP A 332 -32.87 14.91 -7.57
N SER A 333 -32.97 13.63 -7.17
CA SER A 333 -33.99 13.15 -6.24
C SER A 333 -33.65 13.41 -4.77
N ALA A 334 -32.52 14.07 -4.46
CA ALA A 334 -32.06 14.27 -3.10
C ALA A 334 -32.82 15.39 -2.37
N LEU A 335 -33.24 15.10 -1.12
CA LEU A 335 -33.70 16.12 -0.19
C LEU A 335 -32.48 16.84 0.40
N ILE A 336 -32.20 18.04 -0.10
CA ILE A 336 -31.11 18.92 0.34
C ILE A 336 -31.68 20.32 0.59
N PRO A 337 -31.02 21.19 1.38
CA PRO A 337 -31.53 22.54 1.65
C PRO A 337 -31.74 23.36 0.36
N ASP A 338 -32.82 24.14 0.31
CA ASP A 338 -33.25 24.88 -0.90
C ASP A 338 -32.22 25.89 -1.42
N TYR A 339 -31.34 26.39 -0.54
CA TYR A 339 -30.26 27.31 -0.92
C TYR A 339 -29.10 26.62 -1.64
N VAL A 340 -29.06 25.28 -1.67
CA VAL A 340 -27.98 24.54 -2.32
C VAL A 340 -28.16 24.55 -3.83
N LYS A 341 -27.18 25.11 -4.55
CA LYS A 341 -27.12 25.02 -6.00
C LYS A 341 -26.61 23.64 -6.41
N ASN A 342 -27.52 22.72 -6.68
CA ASN A 342 -27.18 21.37 -7.15
C ASN A 342 -26.85 21.36 -8.64
N HIS A 343 -25.76 20.69 -9.00
CA HIS A 343 -25.29 20.52 -10.39
C HIS A 343 -25.55 19.11 -10.94
N GLY A 344 -26.27 18.28 -10.18
CA GLY A 344 -26.44 16.86 -10.51
C GLY A 344 -25.13 16.07 -10.40
N ILE A 345 -25.12 14.84 -10.92
CA ILE A 345 -23.91 14.03 -11.02
C ILE A 345 -23.03 14.54 -12.17
N VAL A 346 -22.08 15.41 -11.84
CA VAL A 346 -21.06 15.94 -12.77
C VAL A 346 -19.91 14.95 -13.02
N LYS A 347 -19.30 15.03 -14.21
CA LYS A 347 -18.24 14.12 -14.68
C LYS A 347 -17.12 14.91 -15.36
N GLY A 348 -15.90 14.35 -15.37
CA GLY A 348 -14.78 14.86 -16.14
C GLY A 348 -14.37 16.29 -15.76
N THR A 349 -14.10 17.11 -16.78
CA THR A 349 -13.62 18.50 -16.66
C THR A 349 -14.56 19.41 -15.88
N GLU A 350 -15.86 19.12 -15.84
CA GLU A 350 -16.84 19.92 -15.11
C GLU A 350 -16.61 19.88 -13.60
N VAL A 351 -16.17 18.73 -13.06
CA VAL A 351 -15.76 18.62 -11.64
C VAL A 351 -14.58 19.53 -11.36
N GLN A 352 -13.57 19.50 -12.22
CA GLN A 352 -12.36 20.33 -12.09
C GLN A 352 -12.71 21.82 -12.14
N ARG A 353 -13.60 22.21 -13.07
CA ARG A 353 -14.10 23.58 -13.19
C ARG A 353 -14.81 24.03 -11.91
N LEU A 354 -15.72 23.21 -11.36
CA LEU A 354 -16.41 23.50 -10.10
C LEU A 354 -15.44 23.62 -8.92
N LEU A 355 -14.43 22.75 -8.84
CA LEU A 355 -13.40 22.81 -7.81
C LEU A 355 -12.58 24.10 -7.92
N ARG A 356 -12.07 24.45 -9.11
CA ARG A 356 -11.32 25.71 -9.32
C ARG A 356 -12.14 26.96 -9.00
N GLN A 357 -13.45 26.93 -9.27
CA GLN A 357 -14.34 28.02 -8.91
C GLN A 357 -14.60 28.12 -7.40
N SER A 358 -14.40 27.05 -6.64
CA SER A 358 -14.73 27.00 -5.21
C SER A 358 -13.57 27.43 -4.33
N LYS A 359 -13.85 28.11 -3.21
CA LYS A 359 -12.84 28.38 -2.17
C LYS A 359 -12.71 27.24 -1.18
N LEU A 360 -13.84 26.57 -0.91
CA LEU A 360 -13.99 25.60 0.15
C LEU A 360 -14.56 24.30 -0.40
N PHE A 361 -13.97 23.18 -0.01
CA PHE A 361 -14.53 21.85 -0.19
C PHE A 361 -14.99 21.33 1.17
N VAL A 362 -16.26 20.97 1.30
CA VAL A 362 -16.91 20.75 2.60
C VAL A 362 -17.13 19.27 2.83
N GLY A 363 -16.41 18.69 3.80
CA GLY A 363 -16.65 17.32 4.25
C GLY A 363 -17.94 17.18 5.07
N LEU A 364 -18.63 16.04 4.91
CA LEU A 364 -19.86 15.67 5.62
C LEU A 364 -19.68 14.48 6.56
N SER A 365 -18.46 14.17 6.99
CA SER A 365 -18.03 12.97 7.76
C SER A 365 -18.12 11.63 7.04
N PHE A 366 -18.71 11.58 5.84
CA PHE A 366 -18.73 10.41 4.96
C PHE A 366 -18.81 10.85 3.49
N PRO A 367 -18.15 10.16 2.53
CA PRO A 367 -17.35 8.93 2.68
C PRO A 367 -15.96 9.18 3.28
N TYR A 368 -15.40 8.13 3.88
CA TYR A 368 -14.06 8.14 4.51
C TYR A 368 -12.97 7.94 3.46
N GLU A 369 -11.85 8.67 3.60
CA GLU A 369 -10.59 8.40 2.87
C GLU A 369 -10.80 8.19 1.37
N GLY A 370 -11.55 9.08 0.73
CA GLY A 370 -11.73 9.08 -0.73
C GLY A 370 -10.76 10.04 -1.44
N PRO A 371 -10.64 9.97 -2.78
CA PRO A 371 -9.71 10.81 -3.54
C PRO A 371 -10.11 12.29 -3.63
N ALA A 372 -11.42 12.59 -3.53
CA ALA A 372 -11.97 13.91 -3.85
C ALA A 372 -11.39 15.08 -3.01
N PRO A 373 -11.10 14.93 -1.69
CA PRO A 373 -10.41 15.98 -0.95
C PRO A 373 -9.07 16.37 -1.56
N LEU A 374 -8.26 15.40 -2.03
CA LEU A 374 -6.98 15.72 -2.68
C LEU A 374 -7.16 16.37 -4.05
N GLU A 375 -8.18 15.97 -4.82
CA GLU A 375 -8.58 16.67 -6.06
C GLU A 375 -8.94 18.14 -5.77
N ALA A 376 -9.61 18.40 -4.64
CA ALA A 376 -9.97 19.76 -4.24
C ALA A 376 -8.73 20.59 -3.86
N LEU A 377 -7.80 20.03 -3.08
CA LEU A 377 -6.54 20.71 -2.74
C LEU A 377 -5.71 21.03 -3.99
N ALA A 378 -5.66 20.08 -4.94
CA ALA A 378 -4.94 20.25 -6.20
C ALA A 378 -5.55 21.31 -7.13
N ASN A 379 -6.78 21.77 -6.84
CA ASN A 379 -7.44 22.91 -7.50
C ASN A 379 -7.51 24.16 -6.60
N GLY A 380 -6.78 24.16 -5.48
CA GLY A 380 -6.63 25.28 -4.54
C GLY A 380 -7.83 25.54 -3.63
N CYS A 381 -8.72 24.56 -3.46
CA CYS A 381 -9.71 24.61 -2.38
C CYS A 381 -9.04 24.35 -1.04
N ALA A 382 -9.50 25.02 0.02
CA ALA A 382 -9.34 24.48 1.36
C ALA A 382 -10.30 23.29 1.55
N PHE A 383 -9.89 22.27 2.30
CA PHE A 383 -10.78 21.18 2.72
C PHE A 383 -11.19 21.35 4.18
N LEU A 384 -12.50 21.43 4.43
CA LEU A 384 -13.06 21.40 5.77
C LEU A 384 -13.28 19.94 6.16
N ASN A 385 -12.40 19.41 7.02
CA ASN A 385 -12.33 17.98 7.37
C ASN A 385 -12.99 17.73 8.74
N PRO A 386 -14.16 17.08 8.79
CA PRO A 386 -14.82 16.77 10.05
C PRO A 386 -14.00 15.83 10.94
N ARG A 387 -13.83 16.19 12.21
CA ARG A 387 -13.37 15.28 13.26
C ARG A 387 -14.42 14.21 13.53
N LEU A 388 -13.95 13.00 13.86
CA LEU A 388 -14.78 11.88 14.27
C LEU A 388 -14.52 11.62 15.75
N GLU A 389 -15.48 11.98 16.59
CA GLU A 389 -15.41 11.76 18.04
C GLU A 389 -16.60 10.92 18.52
N PRO A 390 -16.37 9.69 19.02
CA PRO A 390 -15.08 8.99 19.05
C PRO A 390 -14.57 8.62 17.63
N PRO A 391 -13.26 8.38 17.47
CA PRO A 391 -12.70 7.86 16.22
C PRO A 391 -13.42 6.59 15.76
N GLN A 392 -13.63 6.45 14.45
CA GLN A 392 -14.36 5.33 13.88
C GLN A 392 -13.43 4.15 13.59
N SER A 393 -13.85 2.92 13.91
CA SER A 393 -13.10 1.70 13.60
C SER A 393 -14.05 0.53 13.39
N SER A 394 -13.50 -0.66 13.11
CA SER A 394 -14.29 -1.90 13.00
C SER A 394 -15.05 -2.26 14.28
N LEU A 395 -14.68 -1.68 15.43
CA LEU A 395 -15.27 -1.95 16.74
C LEU A 395 -16.55 -1.15 17.01
N ASN A 396 -16.69 0.03 16.39
CA ASN A 396 -17.79 0.96 16.71
C ASN A 396 -18.56 1.48 15.48
N SER A 397 -18.14 1.13 14.26
CA SER A 397 -18.74 1.63 13.02
C SER A 397 -19.30 0.51 12.15
N LYS A 398 -20.54 0.68 11.66
CA LYS A 398 -21.16 -0.27 10.71
C LYS A 398 -20.37 -0.39 9.41
N PHE A 399 -19.76 0.69 8.93
CA PHE A 399 -18.99 0.71 7.69
C PHE A 399 -17.66 -0.07 7.80
N PHE A 400 -16.98 0.05 8.94
CA PHE A 400 -15.70 -0.63 9.17
C PHE A 400 -15.87 -2.05 9.73
N LYS A 401 -17.08 -2.44 10.15
CA LYS A 401 -17.37 -3.78 10.67
C LYS A 401 -16.91 -4.85 9.69
N GLY A 402 -16.11 -5.81 10.19
CA GLY A 402 -15.60 -6.93 9.41
C GLY A 402 -14.37 -6.63 8.55
N LYS A 403 -13.87 -5.39 8.53
CA LYS A 403 -12.56 -5.11 7.91
C LYS A 403 -11.42 -5.72 8.75
N PRO A 404 -10.34 -6.18 8.12
CA PRO A 404 -9.27 -6.96 8.76
C PRO A 404 -8.25 -6.06 9.50
N ASN A 405 -8.75 -5.11 10.26
CA ASN A 405 -7.96 -4.19 11.07
C ASN A 405 -8.82 -3.58 12.19
N THR A 406 -8.16 -3.04 13.22
CA THR A 406 -8.79 -2.21 14.26
C THR A 406 -8.33 -0.76 14.18
N ARG A 407 -7.85 -0.33 13.01
CA ARG A 407 -7.38 1.04 12.80
C ARG A 407 -8.49 2.04 13.09
N GLU A 408 -8.15 3.04 13.90
CA GLU A 408 -9.01 4.17 14.20
C GLU A 408 -8.86 5.27 13.14
N VAL A 409 -10.01 5.79 12.70
CA VAL A 409 -10.17 6.87 11.74
C VAL A 409 -10.62 8.10 12.53
N THR A 410 -9.71 9.05 12.73
CA THR A 410 -9.88 10.24 13.59
C THR A 410 -10.65 11.38 12.94
N SER A 411 -10.72 11.39 11.62
CA SER A 411 -11.39 12.41 10.82
C SER A 411 -11.94 11.79 9.54
N GLN A 412 -12.75 12.54 8.78
CA GLN A 412 -13.24 12.04 7.48
C GLN A 412 -12.08 11.61 6.56
N HIS A 413 -10.94 12.30 6.63
CA HIS A 413 -9.75 11.99 5.84
C HIS A 413 -8.44 12.15 6.64
N PRO A 414 -7.98 11.13 7.39
CA PRO A 414 -6.79 11.23 8.25
C PRO A 414 -5.49 11.55 7.51
N TYR A 415 -5.35 11.15 6.24
CA TYR A 415 -4.20 11.58 5.44
C TYR A 415 -4.22 13.09 5.17
N ALA A 416 -5.40 13.69 4.99
CA ALA A 416 -5.53 15.12 4.74
C ALA A 416 -5.36 15.91 6.04
N GLU A 417 -5.81 15.36 7.17
CA GLU A 417 -5.48 15.86 8.51
C GLU A 417 -3.95 16.03 8.69
N ALA A 418 -3.14 15.11 8.18
CA ALA A 418 -1.68 15.20 8.22
C ALA A 418 -1.07 16.26 7.27
N ILE A 419 -1.77 16.65 6.20
CA ILE A 419 -1.39 17.80 5.35
C ILE A 419 -1.54 19.09 6.15
N GLY A 420 -2.65 19.22 6.88
CA GLY A 420 -2.91 20.32 7.81
C GLY A 420 -3.14 21.68 7.14
N GLU A 421 -3.18 22.72 7.98
CA GLU A 421 -3.37 24.10 7.56
C GLU A 421 -2.18 24.62 6.73
N PRO A 422 -2.39 25.49 5.72
CA PRO A 422 -3.65 26.18 5.41
C PRO A 422 -4.61 25.38 4.50
N TYR A 423 -4.20 24.21 4.00
CA TYR A 423 -4.96 23.44 3.02
C TYR A 423 -6.13 22.68 3.64
N VAL A 424 -5.96 22.15 4.84
CA VAL A 424 -6.95 21.28 5.51
C VAL A 424 -7.24 21.81 6.90
N TRP A 425 -8.51 22.09 7.16
CA TRP A 425 -8.99 22.63 8.43
C TRP A 425 -9.84 21.60 9.15
N MET A 426 -9.38 21.18 10.33
CA MET A 426 -10.10 20.26 11.19
C MET A 426 -11.24 20.99 11.91
N VAL A 427 -12.46 20.44 11.85
CA VAL A 427 -13.63 20.99 12.53
C VAL A 427 -14.45 19.95 13.26
N ASP A 428 -15.01 20.33 14.41
CA ASP A 428 -16.20 19.67 14.95
C ASP A 428 -17.44 20.29 14.29
N MET A 429 -18.17 19.50 13.48
CA MET A 429 -19.37 19.97 12.77
C MET A 429 -20.49 20.42 13.72
N ASN A 430 -20.51 19.95 14.96
CA ASN A 430 -21.53 20.33 15.95
C ASN A 430 -21.15 21.60 16.73
N ASN A 431 -19.91 22.07 16.59
CA ASN A 431 -19.42 23.26 17.26
C ASN A 431 -19.41 24.45 16.30
N GLN A 432 -20.48 25.26 16.35
CA GLN A 432 -20.61 26.44 15.49
C GLN A 432 -19.41 27.38 15.54
N THR A 433 -18.83 27.59 16.73
CA THR A 433 -17.69 28.50 16.89
C THR A 433 -16.45 27.97 16.17
N ASP A 434 -16.22 26.65 16.21
CA ASP A 434 -15.08 26.03 15.52
C ASP A 434 -15.22 26.13 14.00
N VAL A 435 -16.43 25.89 13.49
CA VAL A 435 -16.75 26.01 12.06
C VAL A 435 -16.61 27.46 11.56
N GLU A 436 -17.19 28.43 12.27
CA GLU A 436 -17.09 29.86 11.91
C GLU A 436 -15.63 30.36 11.96
N ARG A 437 -14.85 29.92 12.94
CA ARG A 437 -13.40 30.20 13.03
C ARG A 437 -12.66 29.68 11.80
N ALA A 438 -12.88 28.43 11.41
CA ALA A 438 -12.22 27.81 10.27
C ALA A 438 -12.58 28.54 8.95
N ILE A 439 -13.86 28.80 8.70
CA ILE A 439 -14.32 29.50 7.49
C ILE A 439 -13.72 30.90 7.42
N THR A 440 -13.81 31.68 8.50
CA THR A 440 -13.27 33.05 8.53
C THR A 440 -11.77 33.04 8.26
N SER A 441 -11.03 32.07 8.81
CA SER A 441 -9.60 31.92 8.57
C SER A 441 -9.31 31.58 7.11
N ILE A 442 -10.04 30.62 6.53
CA ILE A 442 -9.91 30.23 5.12
C ILE A 442 -10.15 31.42 4.19
N LEU A 443 -11.20 32.21 4.42
CA LEU A 443 -11.55 33.35 3.56
C LEU A 443 -10.52 34.49 3.62
N ASN A 444 -9.72 34.54 4.68
CA ASN A 444 -8.64 35.53 4.86
C ASN A 444 -7.29 35.06 4.32
N HIS A 445 -7.17 33.79 3.90
CA HIS A 445 -5.93 33.26 3.31
C HIS A 445 -6.04 33.15 1.79
N ASN A 446 -4.93 33.40 1.09
CA ASN A 446 -4.78 32.99 -0.29
C ASN A 446 -4.12 31.61 -0.32
N ILE A 447 -4.86 30.59 -0.72
CA ILE A 447 -4.42 29.19 -0.71
C ILE A 447 -4.07 28.80 -2.14
N GLU A 448 -2.79 28.51 -2.37
CA GLU A 448 -2.31 28.01 -3.65
C GLU A 448 -2.70 26.53 -3.84
N PRO A 449 -2.88 26.04 -5.08
CA PRO A 449 -3.05 24.62 -5.33
C PRO A 449 -1.91 23.79 -4.75
N TYR A 450 -2.25 22.70 -4.06
CA TYR A 450 -1.26 21.79 -3.47
C TYR A 450 -1.65 20.34 -3.71
N LEU A 451 -0.67 19.56 -4.15
CA LEU A 451 -0.79 18.12 -4.29
C LEU A 451 0.51 17.46 -3.81
N PRO A 452 0.46 16.56 -2.82
CA PRO A 452 1.64 15.80 -2.43
C PRO A 452 2.19 15.00 -3.61
N TYR A 453 3.51 15.03 -3.78
CA TYR A 453 4.22 14.41 -4.91
C TYR A 453 3.83 12.94 -5.13
N GLU A 454 3.63 12.16 -4.07
CA GLU A 454 3.21 10.76 -4.11
C GLU A 454 1.86 10.48 -4.79
N PHE A 455 1.02 11.51 -4.97
CA PHE A 455 -0.26 11.43 -5.70
C PHE A 455 -0.18 12.05 -7.12
N THR A 456 1.02 12.34 -7.62
CA THR A 456 1.26 12.73 -9.02
C THR A 456 1.59 11.50 -9.89
N CYS A 457 1.48 11.62 -11.22
CA CYS A 457 1.94 10.58 -12.15
C CYS A 457 3.41 10.22 -11.91
N GLU A 458 4.31 11.20 -11.82
CA GLU A 458 5.75 10.95 -11.62
C GLU A 458 6.03 10.31 -10.25
N GLY A 459 5.35 10.76 -9.20
CA GLY A 459 5.50 10.17 -7.86
C GLY A 459 4.99 8.73 -7.77
N MET A 460 3.88 8.41 -8.43
CA MET A 460 3.42 7.01 -8.52
C MET A 460 4.36 6.15 -9.37
N LEU A 461 4.86 6.65 -10.51
CA LEU A 461 5.86 5.95 -11.32
C LEU A 461 7.12 5.65 -10.50
N GLN A 462 7.65 6.63 -9.76
CA GLN A 462 8.83 6.44 -8.90
C GLN A 462 8.58 5.35 -7.85
N ARG A 463 7.46 5.46 -7.13
CA ARG A 463 7.10 4.52 -6.06
C ARG A 463 6.98 3.09 -6.59
N VAL A 464 6.16 2.90 -7.62
CA VAL A 464 5.92 1.55 -8.17
C VAL A 464 7.17 1.00 -8.85
N ASN A 465 7.96 1.83 -9.52
CA ASN A 465 9.25 1.39 -10.09
C ASN A 465 10.16 0.81 -9.01
N VAL A 466 10.34 1.52 -7.89
CA VAL A 466 11.19 1.01 -6.79
C VAL A 466 10.59 -0.26 -6.18
N LEU A 467 9.27 -0.32 -5.96
CA LEU A 467 8.62 -1.53 -5.45
C LEU A 467 8.84 -2.74 -6.36
N ILE A 468 8.73 -2.59 -7.68
CA ILE A 468 8.93 -3.68 -8.64
C ILE A 468 10.38 -4.16 -8.67
N GLU A 469 11.34 -3.23 -8.59
CA GLU A 469 12.76 -3.54 -8.69
C GLU A 469 13.35 -4.04 -7.37
N LYS A 470 12.80 -3.64 -6.22
CA LYS A 470 13.43 -3.84 -4.90
C LYS A 470 12.60 -4.63 -3.89
N GLN A 471 11.26 -4.60 -3.96
CA GLN A 471 10.42 -5.31 -3.00
C GLN A 471 10.24 -6.77 -3.43
N ASP A 472 11.18 -7.62 -3.02
CA ASP A 472 11.17 -9.06 -3.28
C ASP A 472 10.82 -9.86 -2.01
N PHE A 473 9.90 -10.82 -2.16
CA PHE A 473 9.48 -11.74 -1.10
C PHE A 473 9.77 -13.20 -1.45
N CYS A 474 10.32 -13.46 -2.64
CA CYS A 474 10.54 -14.78 -3.20
C CYS A 474 11.98 -15.28 -3.04
N SER A 475 12.94 -14.36 -3.12
CA SER A 475 14.36 -14.68 -2.95
C SER A 475 14.86 -14.21 -1.57
N ALA A 476 15.98 -14.76 -1.10
CA ALA A 476 16.68 -14.20 0.07
C ALA A 476 17.68 -13.09 -0.35
N ALA A 477 17.36 -12.33 -1.40
CA ALA A 477 18.12 -11.16 -1.82
C ALA A 477 18.34 -10.18 -0.64
N PRO A 478 19.33 -9.25 -0.76
CA PRO A 478 19.61 -8.28 0.30
C PRO A 478 18.32 -7.57 0.72
N SER A 479 18.08 -7.51 2.02
CA SER A 479 16.88 -6.90 2.59
C SER A 479 16.68 -5.48 2.04
N TRP A 480 15.52 -5.22 1.45
CA TRP A 480 15.05 -3.87 1.13
C TRP A 480 13.86 -3.53 2.06
N PRO A 481 13.78 -2.32 2.64
CA PRO A 481 14.73 -1.19 2.54
C PRO A 481 16.15 -1.49 3.06
N PRO A 482 17.18 -0.70 2.70
CA PRO A 482 18.54 -0.95 3.17
C PRO A 482 18.66 -0.78 4.69
N LEU A 483 19.40 -1.66 5.36
CA LEU A 483 19.53 -1.67 6.83
C LEU A 483 20.11 -0.35 7.40
N SER A 484 20.84 0.42 6.60
CA SER A 484 21.31 1.77 6.95
C SER A 484 20.17 2.76 7.24
N ALA A 485 18.96 2.53 6.72
CA ALA A 485 17.77 3.31 7.02
C ALA A 485 17.15 2.97 8.38
N LEU A 486 17.54 1.86 9.02
CA LEU A 486 17.00 1.45 10.32
C LEU A 486 17.30 2.51 11.40
N ARG A 487 16.24 2.94 12.08
CA ARG A 487 16.27 3.75 13.29
C ARG A 487 15.49 3.02 14.37
N VAL A 488 16.18 2.53 15.39
CA VAL A 488 15.54 1.77 16.47
C VAL A 488 15.03 2.73 17.55
N LEU A 489 13.73 2.69 17.82
CA LEU A 489 13.10 3.42 18.91
C LEU A 489 12.49 2.46 19.93
N LYS A 490 12.38 2.90 21.18
CA LYS A 490 11.69 2.16 22.25
C LYS A 490 10.31 2.80 22.44
N ALA A 491 9.25 2.05 22.20
CA ALA A 491 7.90 2.51 22.50
C ALA A 491 7.57 2.16 23.96
N GLU A 492 7.21 3.17 24.75
CA GLU A 492 6.71 2.98 26.11
C GLU A 492 5.47 2.09 26.15
N ALA A 493 5.14 1.57 27.34
CA ALA A 493 3.93 0.82 27.57
C ALA A 493 2.69 1.60 27.08
N GLY A 494 1.78 0.91 26.38
CA GLY A 494 0.60 1.49 25.75
C GLY A 494 0.86 2.26 24.44
N VAL A 495 2.11 2.33 23.96
CA VAL A 495 2.48 3.00 22.70
C VAL A 495 2.88 1.95 21.65
N SER A 496 2.30 2.06 20.44
CA SER A 496 2.65 1.19 19.32
C SER A 496 3.87 1.70 18.55
N CYS A 497 4.51 0.81 17.78
CA CYS A 497 5.63 1.21 16.93
C CYS A 497 5.25 2.24 15.87
N LYS A 498 4.05 2.14 15.29
CA LYS A 498 3.47 3.18 14.43
C LYS A 498 3.50 4.56 15.11
N LYS A 499 2.99 4.65 16.34
CA LYS A 499 2.90 5.92 17.08
C LYS A 499 4.27 6.48 17.46
N VAL A 500 5.20 5.65 17.94
CA VAL A 500 6.53 6.14 18.35
C VAL A 500 7.35 6.62 17.14
N CYS A 501 7.31 5.89 16.01
CA CYS A 501 7.99 6.31 14.79
C CYS A 501 7.39 7.62 14.25
N GLN A 502 6.06 7.72 14.19
CA GLN A 502 5.37 8.92 13.71
C GLN A 502 5.71 10.16 14.55
N ARG A 503 5.74 10.05 15.89
CA ARG A 503 6.13 11.15 16.79
C ARG A 503 7.57 11.61 16.57
N ALA A 504 8.43 10.73 16.10
CA ALA A 504 9.82 11.05 15.76
C ALA A 504 9.99 11.57 14.33
N GLY A 505 8.92 11.79 13.56
CA GLY A 505 8.99 12.18 12.16
C GLY A 505 9.48 11.04 11.24
N LEU A 506 9.26 9.79 11.64
CA LEU A 506 9.65 8.57 10.94
C LEU A 506 8.41 7.71 10.64
N VAL A 507 8.59 6.60 9.91
CA VAL A 507 7.56 5.57 9.71
C VAL A 507 8.06 4.23 10.24
N CYS A 508 7.17 3.40 10.78
CA CYS A 508 7.53 2.04 11.20
C CYS A 508 7.84 1.18 9.96
N GLU A 509 8.93 0.41 10.00
CA GLU A 509 9.38 -0.43 8.88
C GLU A 509 9.38 -1.91 9.30
N PRO A 510 8.32 -2.67 8.97
CA PRO A 510 8.17 -4.04 9.42
C PRO A 510 9.24 -4.99 8.84
N ALA A 511 9.85 -4.67 7.69
CA ALA A 511 10.94 -5.47 7.12
C ALA A 511 12.15 -5.58 8.05
N PHE A 512 12.30 -4.67 9.01
CA PHE A 512 13.44 -4.66 9.93
C PHE A 512 13.21 -5.39 11.25
N PHE A 513 11.98 -5.85 11.55
CA PHE A 513 11.73 -6.61 12.78
C PHE A 513 12.62 -7.86 12.92
N PRO A 514 12.88 -8.67 11.89
CA PRO A 514 13.79 -9.81 11.98
C PRO A 514 15.20 -9.43 12.48
N HIS A 515 15.70 -8.24 12.14
CA HIS A 515 17.00 -7.75 12.61
C HIS A 515 17.01 -7.35 14.09
N LEU A 516 15.84 -7.09 14.68
CA LEU A 516 15.66 -6.73 16.08
C LEU A 516 15.23 -7.93 16.95
N ASN A 517 15.19 -9.13 16.36
CA ASN A 517 14.67 -10.33 17.00
C ASN A 517 15.76 -11.24 17.59
N ASN A 518 16.82 -10.64 18.14
CA ASN A 518 17.87 -11.34 18.89
C ASN A 518 18.58 -10.39 19.87
N ASP A 519 19.09 -10.96 20.95
CA ASP A 519 19.76 -10.28 22.07
C ASP A 519 21.02 -9.52 21.63
N LYS A 520 21.87 -10.13 20.80
CA LYS A 520 23.12 -9.55 20.32
C LYS A 520 22.90 -8.24 19.57
N ASN A 521 21.90 -8.19 18.70
CA ASN A 521 21.58 -6.97 17.95
C ASN A 521 20.94 -5.92 18.87
N LEU A 522 20.07 -6.34 19.80
CA LEU A 522 19.44 -5.43 20.75
C LEU A 522 20.45 -4.74 21.70
N ALA A 523 21.54 -5.41 22.06
CA ALA A 523 22.62 -4.82 22.86
C ALA A 523 23.23 -3.58 22.18
N SER A 524 23.34 -3.57 20.85
CA SER A 524 23.84 -2.40 20.09
C SER A 524 22.94 -1.16 20.17
N TYR A 525 21.69 -1.35 20.60
CA TYR A 525 20.69 -0.29 20.79
C TYR A 525 20.40 -0.02 22.27
N ASN A 526 21.35 -0.32 23.16
CA ASN A 526 21.27 -0.12 24.60
C ASN A 526 20.05 -0.82 25.24
N VAL A 527 19.73 -2.03 24.79
CA VAL A 527 18.74 -2.91 25.43
C VAL A 527 19.50 -4.05 26.12
N ASP A 528 19.53 -4.00 27.45
CA ASP A 528 20.24 -4.97 28.30
C ASP A 528 19.33 -6.16 28.64
N CYS A 529 19.38 -7.21 27.82
CA CYS A 529 18.64 -8.45 28.03
C CYS A 529 19.38 -9.34 29.05
N GLN A 530 18.88 -9.47 30.28
CA GLN A 530 19.43 -10.43 31.26
C GLN A 530 18.97 -11.86 30.98
N THR A 531 17.73 -12.00 30.51
CA THR A 531 17.17 -13.25 30.01
C THR A 531 16.43 -12.98 28.71
N SER A 532 16.26 -14.02 27.89
CA SER A 532 15.52 -13.93 26.63
C SER A 532 14.63 -15.14 26.41
N GLU A 533 13.47 -14.93 25.81
CA GLU A 533 12.54 -16.00 25.44
C GLU A 533 11.96 -15.73 24.06
N PHE A 534 11.79 -16.77 23.25
CA PHE A 534 10.99 -16.72 22.02
C PHE A 534 9.56 -17.14 22.34
N SER A 535 8.60 -16.36 21.86
CA SER A 535 7.18 -16.62 22.07
C SER A 535 6.38 -16.21 20.83
N ASP A 536 5.35 -16.98 20.53
CA ASP A 536 4.29 -16.66 19.58
C ASP A 536 3.00 -16.27 20.30
N LYS A 537 3.01 -16.08 21.63
CA LYS A 537 1.83 -15.74 22.44
C LYS A 537 1.44 -14.27 22.36
N TYR A 538 2.32 -13.42 21.85
CA TYR A 538 2.15 -11.97 21.83
C TYR A 538 2.44 -11.41 20.44
N ILE A 539 1.56 -10.56 19.94
CA ILE A 539 1.74 -9.83 18.67
C ILE A 539 2.70 -8.63 18.78
N VAL A 540 3.00 -8.19 20.00
CA VAL A 540 3.76 -6.96 20.26
C VAL A 540 5.28 -7.15 20.24
N LEU A 541 5.77 -8.34 19.89
CA LEU A 541 7.19 -8.68 19.94
C LEU A 541 7.93 -8.15 18.68
N PRO A 542 9.24 -7.83 18.77
CA PRO A 542 10.11 -7.94 19.94
C PRO A 542 9.85 -6.85 21.00
N ALA A 543 9.99 -7.23 22.26
CA ALA A 543 9.70 -6.35 23.39
C ALA A 543 10.67 -6.58 24.55
N TYR A 544 10.74 -5.59 25.45
CA TYR A 544 11.55 -5.61 26.65
C TYR A 544 10.67 -5.40 27.88
N ASN A 545 10.79 -6.30 28.84
CA ASN A 545 10.17 -6.17 30.15
C ASN A 545 11.16 -5.49 31.11
N SER A 546 10.91 -4.22 31.42
CA SER A 546 11.78 -3.42 32.28
C SER A 546 11.91 -3.95 33.72
N SER A 547 10.87 -4.61 34.24
CA SER A 547 10.83 -5.11 35.62
C SER A 547 11.71 -6.34 35.81
N SER A 548 11.67 -7.28 34.85
CA SER A 548 12.47 -8.51 34.88
C SER A 548 13.77 -8.43 34.10
N LYS A 549 14.01 -7.32 33.38
CA LYS A 549 15.09 -7.16 32.39
C LYS A 549 15.12 -8.28 31.34
N GLN A 550 13.95 -8.77 30.96
CA GLN A 550 13.77 -9.87 30.01
C GLN A 550 13.46 -9.33 28.62
N CYS A 551 14.11 -9.88 27.59
CA CYS A 551 13.76 -9.66 26.19
C CYS A 551 12.84 -10.77 25.69
N LEU A 552 11.75 -10.38 25.04
CA LEU A 552 10.78 -11.29 24.44
C LEU A 552 10.87 -11.15 22.92
N PHE A 553 11.20 -12.24 22.25
CA PHE A 553 11.40 -12.33 20.82
C PHE A 553 10.23 -13.05 20.16
N GLN A 554 9.90 -12.64 18.93
CA GLN A 554 8.82 -13.23 18.17
C GLN A 554 9.25 -14.59 17.62
N GLN A 555 8.48 -15.63 17.89
CA GLN A 555 8.70 -16.97 17.33
C GLN A 555 8.09 -17.13 15.94
N ASP A 556 6.97 -16.45 15.65
CA ASP A 556 6.31 -16.48 14.35
C ASP A 556 6.50 -15.16 13.59
N PRO A 557 7.32 -15.12 12.51
CA PRO A 557 7.59 -13.90 11.76
C PRO A 557 6.35 -13.23 11.14
N LEU A 558 5.25 -13.96 10.91
CA LEU A 558 4.01 -13.38 10.39
C LEU A 558 3.25 -12.54 11.43
N LEU A 559 3.64 -12.61 12.70
CA LEU A 559 3.06 -11.84 13.80
C LEU A 559 3.83 -10.55 14.12
N PHE A 560 4.90 -10.23 13.40
CA PHE A 560 5.51 -8.90 13.52
C PHE A 560 4.50 -7.81 13.16
N SER A 561 4.36 -6.80 14.02
CA SER A 561 3.33 -5.76 13.88
C SER A 561 3.78 -4.38 14.30
N CYS A 562 3.54 -3.37 13.47
CA CYS A 562 3.76 -1.96 13.79
C CYS A 562 2.66 -1.38 14.68
N VAL A 563 1.43 -1.88 14.57
CA VAL A 563 0.22 -1.18 15.06
C VAL A 563 -0.21 -1.52 16.49
N ARG A 564 0.21 -2.66 17.04
CA ARG A 564 -0.19 -3.11 18.40
C ARG A 564 0.68 -2.53 19.51
N SER A 565 0.13 -2.50 20.72
CA SER A 565 0.79 -2.04 21.95
C SER A 565 0.37 -2.92 23.13
N ASP A 566 1.21 -2.98 24.16
CA ASP A 566 0.93 -3.70 25.40
C ASP A 566 1.08 -2.77 26.60
N GLN A 567 0.28 -2.96 27.66
CA GLN A 567 0.25 -2.06 28.82
C GLN A 567 1.43 -2.24 29.79
N SER A 568 2.26 -3.26 29.58
CA SER A 568 3.36 -3.63 30.49
C SER A 568 4.73 -3.72 29.80
N LEU A 569 4.74 -3.97 28.49
CA LEU A 569 5.97 -4.19 27.73
C LEU A 569 6.41 -2.94 26.97
N VAL A 570 7.73 -2.70 26.95
CA VAL A 570 8.38 -1.71 26.09
C VAL A 570 8.65 -2.35 24.75
N ARG A 571 8.03 -1.86 23.67
CA ARG A 571 8.27 -2.43 22.33
C ARG A 571 9.58 -1.91 21.75
N ILE A 572 10.33 -2.79 21.07
CA ILE A 572 11.50 -2.39 20.29
C ILE A 572 11.06 -2.21 18.85
N CYS A 573 11.09 -0.96 18.38
CA CYS A 573 10.41 -0.55 17.17
C CYS A 573 11.40 -0.21 16.05
N PRO A 574 11.32 -0.91 14.91
CA PRO A 574 12.04 -0.51 13.72
C PRO A 574 11.34 0.65 13.04
N CYS A 575 12.02 1.78 12.94
CA CYS A 575 11.58 2.92 12.16
C CYS A 575 12.54 3.14 10.98
N ARG A 576 12.08 3.90 9.98
CA ARG A 576 12.93 4.45 8.91
C ARG A 576 12.53 5.88 8.60
N ASP A 577 13.44 6.61 7.96
CA ASP A 577 13.12 7.90 7.36
C ASP A 577 12.32 7.72 6.06
N TYR A 578 11.87 8.84 5.51
CA TYR A 578 11.17 8.89 4.23
C TYR A 578 11.51 10.16 3.46
N ILE A 579 11.28 10.11 2.15
CA ILE A 579 11.35 11.27 1.27
C ILE A 579 10.07 12.08 1.47
N LYS A 580 10.18 13.39 1.70
CA LYS A 580 9.01 14.26 1.87
C LYS A 580 8.06 14.10 0.69
N ASP A 581 6.77 13.94 0.98
CA ASP A 581 5.70 13.68 0.02
C ASP A 581 5.92 12.41 -0.84
N GLN A 582 6.70 11.44 -0.34
CA GLN A 582 6.87 10.08 -0.87
C GLN A 582 7.16 9.10 0.28
N ILE A 583 6.18 8.89 1.16
CA ILE A 583 6.37 8.19 2.44
C ILE A 583 6.73 6.70 2.26
N ALA A 584 6.36 6.11 1.13
CA ALA A 584 6.70 4.73 0.78
C ALA A 584 8.20 4.49 0.66
N LEU A 585 9.02 5.52 0.41
CA LEU A 585 10.44 5.38 0.11
C LEU A 585 11.30 6.10 1.14
N CYS A 586 12.30 5.42 1.69
CA CYS A 586 13.39 6.03 2.45
C CYS A 586 14.31 6.84 1.53
N LYS A 587 15.14 7.73 2.09
CA LYS A 587 16.06 8.54 1.28
C LYS A 587 17.10 7.71 0.52
N GLU A 588 17.49 6.57 1.09
CA GLU A 588 18.43 5.62 0.49
C GLU A 588 17.74 4.53 -0.35
N CYS A 589 16.43 4.64 -0.58
CA CYS A 589 15.65 3.64 -1.30
C CYS A 589 15.59 3.87 -2.82
N ILE A 590 16.02 5.05 -3.30
CA ILE A 590 15.97 5.48 -4.71
C ILE A 590 17.34 5.46 -5.39
#